data_AF-A0A5B0NLC5-F1
#
_entry.id   AF-A0A5B0NLC5-F1
#
_cell.length_a   1.000
_cell.length_b   1.000
_cell.length_c   1.000
_cell.angle_alpha   90.00
_cell.angle_beta   90.00
_cell.angle_gamma   90.00
#
_symmetry.space_group_name_H-M   'P 1'
#
loop_
_entity.id
_entity.type
_entity.pdbx_description
1 polymer ?
#
loop_
_entity_poly.entity_id
_entity_poly.type
_entity_poly.pdbx_seq_one_letter_code
_entity_poly.pdbx_strand_id
1 'polypeptide(L)'
;MSIILRLPSPPEGSKPSYPLDNPSLLDQLNFFKSKTGIEDDEKLKLHICRIQEKIYELFPFPCVWNFDFVRGKIVNHPMYQEVIQSAKNQSVAQKIFVDFGANVGSDLRQVVLDGWKREDVLAIDIIPSWIELGNELFKSVDQPIPYFIGDIFKPEVFDPTKPPSAQCDSLDLFSLKDLNALKGRATIISANFMFHLFGEADQERLAEYFALLLSNQPGSTIFGQHRGSENAGIQKLPYAAEAHWYSHSVEVRSVLHFIFSTFAEKTRC
;
A
#
# COMPACT_ATOMS: atom_id res chain seq x y z
N MET A 1 10.71 -7.77 -14.18
CA MET A 1 9.54 -8.52 -14.72
C MET A 1 8.86 -9.08 -13.50
N SER A 2 7.69 -8.54 -13.10
CA SER A 2 7.00 -8.97 -11.88
C SER A 2 6.58 -10.42 -12.01
N ILE A 3 7.31 -11.31 -11.35
CA ILE A 3 6.92 -12.72 -11.25
C ILE A 3 5.77 -12.72 -10.26
N ILE A 4 4.54 -12.91 -10.75
CA ILE A 4 3.45 -13.37 -9.88
C ILE A 4 3.87 -14.77 -9.43
N LEU A 5 4.65 -14.82 -8.35
CA LEU A 5 5.11 -16.04 -7.74
C LEU A 5 3.86 -16.79 -7.27
N ARG A 6 3.55 -17.92 -7.90
CA ARG A 6 2.67 -18.90 -7.27
C ARG A 6 3.44 -19.49 -6.10
N LEU A 7 3.25 -18.88 -4.94
CA LEU A 7 3.75 -19.43 -3.70
C LEU A 7 3.03 -20.75 -3.43
N PRO A 8 3.73 -21.75 -2.90
CA PRO A 8 3.17 -23.05 -2.60
C PRO A 8 2.04 -22.92 -1.58
N SER A 9 1.05 -23.79 -1.73
CA SER A 9 -0.09 -23.86 -0.82
C SER A 9 0.39 -24.12 0.62
N PRO A 10 -0.32 -23.61 1.62
CA PRO A 10 -0.04 -23.88 3.02
C PRO A 10 -0.06 -25.39 3.30
N PRO A 11 0.65 -25.86 4.35
CA PRO A 11 0.64 -27.27 4.73
C PRO A 11 -0.78 -27.83 4.85
N GLU A 12 -0.97 -29.08 4.44
CA GLU A 12 -2.27 -29.74 4.50
C GLU A 12 -2.84 -29.73 5.93
N GLY A 13 -4.10 -29.32 6.06
CA GLY A 13 -4.78 -29.15 7.36
C GLY A 13 -4.54 -27.81 8.06
N SER A 14 -3.66 -26.94 7.56
CA SER A 14 -3.51 -25.58 8.11
C SER A 14 -4.74 -24.72 7.81
N LYS A 15 -5.16 -23.91 8.79
CA LYS A 15 -6.25 -22.93 8.64
C LYS A 15 -5.74 -21.57 9.06
N PRO A 16 -6.06 -20.50 8.33
CA PRO A 16 -5.67 -19.17 8.75
C PRO A 16 -6.46 -18.77 10.00
N SER A 17 -5.81 -18.04 10.91
CA SER A 17 -6.47 -17.48 12.08
C SER A 17 -7.13 -16.16 11.71
N TYR A 18 -8.44 -16.05 11.94
CA TYR A 18 -9.17 -14.81 11.71
C TYR A 18 -8.72 -13.74 12.73
N PRO A 19 -8.14 -12.61 12.30
CA PRO A 19 -7.45 -11.70 13.20
C PRO A 19 -8.39 -10.88 14.07
N LEU A 20 -9.61 -10.57 13.62
CA LEU A 20 -10.51 -9.67 14.35
C LEU A 20 -11.20 -10.33 15.57
N ASP A 21 -10.96 -11.62 15.81
CA ASP A 21 -11.29 -12.26 17.10
C ASP A 21 -10.33 -11.82 18.22
N ASN A 22 -9.18 -11.22 17.88
CA ASN A 22 -8.20 -10.76 18.85
C ASN A 22 -8.61 -9.41 19.45
N PRO A 23 -8.75 -9.28 20.78
CA PRO A 23 -9.14 -8.02 21.42
C PRO A 23 -8.22 -6.83 21.14
N SER A 24 -6.94 -7.08 20.80
CA SER A 24 -6.00 -6.01 20.40
C SER A 24 -6.35 -5.36 19.06
N LEU A 25 -7.26 -5.95 18.28
CA LEU A 25 -7.74 -5.43 17.00
C LEU A 25 -9.18 -4.91 17.08
N LEU A 26 -9.65 -4.53 18.27
CA LEU A 26 -11.01 -3.99 18.47
C LEU A 26 -11.29 -2.77 17.58
N ASP A 27 -10.33 -1.86 17.41
CA ASP A 27 -10.49 -0.69 16.54
C ASP A 27 -10.67 -1.09 15.07
N GLN A 28 -9.98 -2.14 14.63
CA GLN A 28 -10.14 -2.69 13.28
C GLN A 28 -11.50 -3.38 13.15
N LEU A 29 -11.95 -4.16 14.13
CA LEU A 29 -13.29 -4.73 14.16
C LEU A 29 -14.35 -3.64 14.01
N ASN A 30 -14.27 -2.57 14.81
CA ASN A 30 -15.19 -1.44 14.74
C ASN A 30 -15.14 -0.71 13.40
N PHE A 31 -13.94 -0.53 12.84
CA PHE A 31 -13.76 0.03 11.49
C PHE A 31 -14.53 -0.79 10.45
N PHE A 32 -14.32 -2.11 10.42
CA PHE A 32 -15.00 -2.98 9.45
C PHE A 32 -16.51 -3.02 9.67
N LYS A 33 -17.02 -3.05 10.90
CA LYS A 33 -18.46 -2.91 11.16
C LYS A 33 -19.02 -1.63 10.55
N SER A 34 -18.38 -0.50 10.82
CA SER A 34 -18.83 0.81 10.34
C SER A 34 -18.82 0.91 8.80
N LYS A 35 -17.81 0.35 8.14
CA LYS A 35 -17.63 0.45 6.68
C LYS A 35 -18.38 -0.60 5.89
N THR A 36 -18.75 -1.72 6.52
CA THR A 36 -19.57 -2.77 5.91
C THR A 36 -21.03 -2.71 6.34
N GLY A 37 -21.39 -1.94 7.37
CA GLY A 37 -22.72 -1.95 7.96
C GLY A 37 -23.15 -3.30 8.56
N ILE A 38 -22.20 -4.21 8.81
CA ILE A 38 -22.45 -5.53 9.40
C ILE A 38 -22.08 -5.47 10.88
N GLU A 39 -23.06 -5.24 11.74
CA GLU A 39 -22.85 -5.09 13.20
C GLU A 39 -22.61 -6.42 13.94
N ASP A 40 -23.06 -7.53 13.35
CA ASP A 40 -22.94 -8.88 13.91
C ASP A 40 -21.56 -9.48 13.60
N ASP A 41 -20.81 -9.82 14.65
CA ASP A 41 -19.41 -10.27 14.56
C ASP A 41 -19.25 -11.52 13.68
N GLU A 42 -20.14 -12.49 13.83
CA GLU A 42 -20.09 -13.75 13.09
C GLU A 42 -20.44 -13.54 11.61
N LYS A 43 -21.44 -12.70 11.30
CA LYS A 43 -21.74 -12.33 9.91
C LYS A 43 -20.60 -11.56 9.26
N LEU A 44 -19.96 -10.64 9.99
CA LEU A 44 -18.82 -9.88 9.50
C LEU A 44 -17.63 -10.80 9.21
N LYS A 45 -17.35 -11.73 10.13
CA LYS A 45 -16.31 -12.74 9.97
C LYS A 45 -16.55 -13.62 8.74
N LEU A 46 -17.76 -14.16 8.57
CA LEU A 46 -18.12 -14.94 7.38
C LEU A 46 -17.95 -14.14 6.09
N HIS A 47 -18.34 -12.86 6.09
CA HIS A 47 -18.16 -11.98 4.92
C HIS A 47 -16.69 -11.75 4.61
N ILE A 48 -15.86 -11.42 5.60
CA ILE A 48 -14.42 -11.18 5.42
C ILE A 48 -13.70 -12.47 5.00
N CYS A 49 -14.02 -13.63 5.57
CA CYS A 49 -13.47 -14.92 5.15
C CYS A 49 -13.78 -15.22 3.68
N ARG A 50 -15.03 -15.02 3.25
CA ARG A 50 -15.43 -15.20 1.85
C ARG A 50 -14.70 -14.25 0.90
N ILE A 51 -14.45 -13.01 1.31
CA ILE A 51 -13.62 -12.07 0.54
C ILE A 51 -12.17 -12.55 0.50
N GLN A 52 -11.62 -13.01 1.63
CA GLN A 52 -10.26 -13.54 1.69
C GLN A 52 -10.07 -14.76 0.79
N GLU A 53 -11.02 -15.69 0.74
CA GLU A 53 -10.99 -16.84 -0.17
C GLU A 53 -10.89 -16.39 -1.64
N LYS A 54 -11.73 -15.44 -2.06
CA LYS A 54 -11.68 -14.86 -3.42
C LYS A 54 -10.37 -14.14 -3.72
N ILE A 55 -9.86 -13.34 -2.77
CA ILE A 55 -8.54 -12.68 -2.89
C ILE A 55 -7.46 -13.76 -3.05
N TYR A 56 -7.52 -14.85 -2.28
CA TYR A 56 -6.50 -15.90 -2.26
C TYR A 56 -6.48 -16.74 -3.55
N GLU A 57 -7.64 -16.97 -4.18
CA GLU A 57 -7.72 -17.61 -5.50
C GLU A 57 -6.97 -16.82 -6.59
N LEU A 58 -7.00 -15.48 -6.50
CA LEU A 58 -6.33 -14.59 -7.44
C LEU A 58 -4.86 -14.34 -7.07
N PHE A 59 -4.58 -14.24 -5.78
CA PHE A 59 -3.29 -13.84 -5.23
C PHE A 59 -2.95 -14.68 -3.99
N PRO A 60 -2.42 -15.90 -4.17
CA PRO A 60 -2.20 -16.88 -3.09
C PRO A 60 -0.96 -16.56 -2.25
N PHE A 61 -0.86 -15.33 -1.75
CA PHE A 61 0.27 -14.85 -0.96
C PHE A 61 0.03 -15.02 0.56
N PRO A 62 1.10 -15.22 1.36
CA PRO A 62 1.00 -15.33 2.81
C PRO A 62 0.28 -14.16 3.49
N CYS A 63 0.40 -12.96 2.94
CA CYS A 63 -0.28 -11.79 3.51
C CYS A 63 -1.80 -11.87 3.37
N VAL A 64 -2.30 -12.42 2.26
CA VAL A 64 -3.72 -12.68 2.06
C VAL A 64 -4.19 -13.83 2.95
N TRP A 65 -3.40 -14.91 3.02
CA TRP A 65 -3.68 -16.02 3.93
C TRP A 65 -3.84 -15.53 5.38
N ASN A 66 -2.99 -14.60 5.83
CA ASN A 66 -3.01 -14.06 7.19
C ASN A 66 -3.96 -12.87 7.41
N PHE A 67 -4.82 -12.57 6.43
CA PHE A 67 -5.77 -11.44 6.48
C PHE A 67 -5.10 -10.08 6.70
N ASP A 68 -3.90 -9.83 6.17
CA ASP A 68 -3.18 -8.57 6.41
C ASP A 68 -3.90 -7.32 5.84
N PHE A 69 -4.93 -7.51 5.02
CA PHE A 69 -5.79 -6.43 4.53
C PHE A 69 -6.81 -5.93 5.58
N VAL A 70 -6.93 -6.57 6.75
CA VAL A 70 -7.81 -6.13 7.86
C VAL A 70 -7.07 -5.61 9.08
N ARG A 71 -5.75 -5.45 8.99
CA ARG A 71 -4.90 -5.10 10.13
C ARG A 71 -4.57 -3.61 10.28
N GLY A 72 -5.04 -2.76 9.37
CA GLY A 72 -4.77 -1.32 9.41
C GLY A 72 -3.28 -0.99 9.44
N LYS A 73 -2.50 -1.51 8.48
CA LYS A 73 -1.04 -1.36 8.42
C LYS A 73 -0.61 0.10 8.39
N ILE A 74 -1.37 0.95 7.70
CA ILE A 74 -1.10 2.38 7.63
C ILE A 74 -1.34 3.04 8.99
N VAL A 75 -2.53 2.90 9.55
CA VAL A 75 -2.91 3.66 10.76
C VAL A 75 -2.20 3.17 12.01
N ASN A 76 -1.81 1.90 12.04
CA ASN A 76 -1.05 1.28 13.12
C ASN A 76 0.47 1.45 12.96
N HIS A 77 0.93 2.11 11.90
CA HIS A 77 2.34 2.40 11.73
C HIS A 77 2.82 3.39 12.80
N PRO A 78 3.96 3.17 13.48
CA PRO A 78 4.43 4.06 14.55
C PRO A 78 4.59 5.54 14.14
N MET A 79 4.87 5.79 12.86
CA MET A 79 5.02 7.14 12.32
C MET A 79 3.71 7.80 11.86
N TYR A 80 2.58 7.07 11.82
CA TYR A 80 1.35 7.54 11.16
C TYR A 80 0.86 8.89 11.69
N GLN A 81 0.78 9.05 13.01
CA GLN A 81 0.29 10.29 13.63
C GLN A 81 1.18 11.49 13.30
N GLU A 82 2.50 11.32 13.34
CA GLU A 82 3.47 12.37 12.99
C GLU A 82 3.37 12.74 11.51
N VAL A 83 3.30 11.74 10.62
CA VAL A 83 3.20 11.93 9.17
C VAL A 83 1.92 12.69 8.81
N ILE A 84 0.77 12.29 9.36
CA ILE A 84 -0.51 12.96 9.11
C ILE A 84 -0.48 14.41 9.61
N GLN A 85 0.05 14.65 10.82
CA GLN A 85 0.10 16.00 11.37
C GLN A 85 1.03 16.91 10.55
N SER A 86 2.18 16.39 10.14
CA SER A 86 3.14 17.10 9.30
C SER A 86 2.54 17.47 7.94
N ALA A 87 1.86 16.52 7.29
CA ALA A 87 1.21 16.74 6.01
C ALA A 87 0.03 17.73 6.11
N LYS A 88 -0.75 17.69 7.20
CA LYS A 88 -1.86 18.64 7.44
C LYS A 88 -1.39 20.09 7.53
N ASN A 89 -0.17 20.34 8.02
CA ASN A 89 0.41 21.68 8.12
C ASN A 89 0.84 22.29 6.77
N GLN A 90 0.86 21.51 5.68
CA GLN A 90 1.21 22.05 4.36
C GLN A 90 0.14 23.01 3.82
N SER A 91 0.58 24.17 3.32
CA SER A 91 -0.25 25.14 2.61
C SER A 91 -0.31 24.85 1.10
N VAL A 92 -0.65 23.61 0.74
CA VAL A 92 -0.92 23.20 -0.65
C VAL A 92 -2.43 23.02 -0.87
N ALA A 93 -2.89 23.29 -2.09
CA ALA A 93 -4.29 23.22 -2.47
C ALA A 93 -4.87 21.80 -2.37
N GLN A 94 -4.05 20.78 -2.68
CA GLN A 94 -4.41 19.37 -2.62
C GLN A 94 -3.33 18.59 -1.89
N LYS A 95 -3.72 17.69 -0.97
CA LYS A 95 -2.80 16.85 -0.20
C LYS A 95 -3.01 15.39 -0.59
N ILE A 96 -2.22 14.88 -1.53
CA ILE A 96 -2.45 13.54 -2.10
C ILE A 96 -1.79 12.48 -1.22
N PHE A 97 -2.58 11.50 -0.76
CA PHE A 97 -2.11 10.31 -0.06
C PHE A 97 -2.17 9.12 -1.01
N VAL A 98 -1.02 8.57 -1.38
CA VAL A 98 -0.91 7.40 -2.26
C VAL A 98 -0.58 6.15 -1.44
N ASP A 99 -1.28 5.04 -1.67
CA ASP A 99 -0.89 3.72 -1.15
C ASP A 99 -0.55 2.78 -2.30
N PHE A 100 0.69 2.30 -2.34
CA PHE A 100 1.18 1.34 -3.32
C PHE A 100 1.06 -0.10 -2.78
N GLY A 101 0.43 -0.98 -3.57
CA GLY A 101 0.04 -2.30 -3.11
C GLY A 101 -1.19 -2.25 -2.21
N ALA A 102 -2.16 -1.39 -2.56
CA ALA A 102 -3.31 -1.08 -1.72
C ALA A 102 -4.33 -2.22 -1.59
N ASN A 103 -4.20 -3.31 -2.38
CA ASN A 103 -5.08 -4.49 -2.34
C ASN A 103 -6.57 -4.11 -2.43
N VAL A 104 -7.38 -4.31 -1.39
CA VAL A 104 -8.82 -3.95 -1.40
C VAL A 104 -9.10 -2.53 -0.90
N GLY A 105 -8.04 -1.75 -0.64
CA GLY A 105 -8.14 -0.34 -0.23
C GLY A 105 -8.55 -0.10 1.22
N SER A 106 -8.51 -1.11 2.09
CA SER A 106 -8.93 -0.99 3.50
C SER A 106 -8.18 0.12 4.25
N ASP A 107 -6.87 0.18 4.09
CA ASP A 107 -6.01 1.13 4.78
C ASP A 107 -6.38 2.59 4.41
N LEU A 108 -6.55 2.88 3.11
CA LEU A 108 -6.96 4.23 2.67
C LEU A 108 -8.39 4.59 3.09
N ARG A 109 -9.30 3.62 3.18
CA ARG A 109 -10.65 3.86 3.72
C ARG A 109 -10.63 4.25 5.19
N GLN A 110 -9.66 3.73 5.94
CA GLN A 110 -9.44 4.15 7.31
C GLN A 110 -8.79 5.54 7.38
N VAL A 111 -7.84 5.85 6.50
CA VAL A 111 -7.28 7.22 6.37
C VAL A 111 -8.38 8.25 6.05
N VAL A 112 -9.36 7.89 5.20
CA VAL A 112 -10.54 8.73 4.93
C VAL A 112 -11.43 8.86 6.17
N LEU A 113 -11.63 7.79 6.94
CA LEU A 113 -12.37 7.83 8.20
C LEU A 113 -11.70 8.79 9.22
N ASP A 114 -10.37 8.85 9.23
CA ASP A 114 -9.57 9.75 10.08
C ASP A 114 -9.58 11.22 9.61
N GLY A 115 -10.38 11.53 8.58
CA GLY A 115 -10.63 12.89 8.10
C GLY A 115 -9.78 13.33 6.92
N TRP A 116 -9.06 12.41 6.25
CA TRP A 116 -8.49 12.73 4.94
C TRP A 116 -9.58 12.85 3.88
N LYS A 117 -9.40 13.77 2.94
CA LYS A 117 -10.38 13.96 1.87
C LYS A 117 -10.36 12.74 0.93
N ARG A 118 -11.54 12.13 0.72
CA ARG A 118 -11.72 10.92 -0.12
C ARG A 118 -11.21 11.10 -1.55
N GLU A 119 -11.37 12.29 -2.12
CA GLU A 119 -10.93 12.60 -3.48
C GLU A 119 -9.41 12.78 -3.58
N ASP A 120 -8.71 12.87 -2.44
CA ASP A 120 -7.27 13.10 -2.35
C ASP A 120 -6.50 11.86 -1.86
N VAL A 121 -7.15 10.68 -1.79
CA VAL A 121 -6.45 9.41 -1.62
C VAL A 121 -6.35 8.68 -2.96
N LEU A 122 -5.29 7.92 -3.18
CA LEU A 122 -5.12 7.10 -4.38
C LEU A 122 -4.57 5.73 -4.02
N ALA A 123 -5.37 4.71 -4.27
CA ALA A 123 -4.92 3.33 -4.22
C ALA A 123 -4.25 2.94 -5.55
N ILE A 124 -3.04 2.38 -5.50
CA ILE A 124 -2.33 1.89 -6.67
C ILE A 124 -2.03 0.41 -6.51
N ASP A 125 -2.36 -0.37 -7.54
CA ASP A 125 -2.04 -1.79 -7.59
C ASP A 125 -1.96 -2.29 -9.05
N ILE A 126 -1.65 -3.57 -9.26
CA ILE A 126 -1.50 -4.16 -10.61
C ILE A 126 -2.64 -5.12 -10.98
N ILE A 127 -3.43 -5.58 -10.00
CA ILE A 127 -4.52 -6.54 -10.24
C ILE A 127 -5.87 -5.80 -10.31
N PRO A 128 -6.58 -5.79 -11.45
CA PRO A 128 -7.84 -5.07 -11.58
C PRO A 128 -8.94 -5.52 -10.61
N SER A 129 -9.00 -6.81 -10.30
CA SER A 129 -10.03 -7.44 -9.44
C SER A 129 -10.06 -6.87 -8.01
N TRP A 130 -9.01 -6.20 -7.58
CA TRP A 130 -8.95 -5.46 -6.32
C TRP A 130 -10.06 -4.43 -6.15
N ILE A 131 -10.41 -3.73 -7.23
CA ILE A 131 -11.47 -2.72 -7.21
C ILE A 131 -12.81 -3.39 -6.90
N GLU A 132 -13.11 -4.49 -7.59
CA GLU A 132 -14.35 -5.24 -7.42
C GLU A 132 -14.44 -5.88 -6.04
N LEU A 133 -13.35 -6.49 -5.55
CA LEU A 133 -13.29 -7.13 -4.24
C LEU A 133 -13.38 -6.11 -3.09
N GLY A 134 -12.73 -4.95 -3.23
CA GLY A 134 -12.88 -3.85 -2.28
C GLY A 134 -14.31 -3.31 -2.28
N ASN A 135 -14.89 -3.09 -3.46
CA ASN A 135 -16.30 -2.69 -3.55
C ASN A 135 -17.23 -3.73 -2.95
N GLU A 136 -16.96 -5.02 -3.13
CA GLU A 136 -17.75 -6.10 -2.54
C GLU A 136 -17.61 -6.16 -1.00
N LEU A 137 -16.41 -5.90 -0.48
CA LEU A 137 -16.14 -5.85 0.95
C LEU A 137 -16.93 -4.72 1.63
N PHE A 138 -16.95 -3.52 1.04
CA PHE A 138 -17.47 -2.29 1.67
C PHE A 138 -18.82 -1.77 1.12
N LYS A 139 -19.46 -2.52 0.22
CA LYS A 139 -20.52 -2.05 -0.70
C LYS A 139 -21.71 -1.30 -0.11
N SER A 140 -22.12 -1.65 1.09
CA SER A 140 -23.40 -1.25 1.69
C SER A 140 -23.39 0.17 2.25
N VAL A 141 -22.23 0.70 2.64
CA VAL A 141 -22.15 1.96 3.40
C VAL A 141 -21.07 2.90 2.87
N ASP A 142 -19.99 2.39 2.28
CA ASP A 142 -18.83 3.22 1.95
C ASP A 142 -18.80 3.68 0.48
N GLN A 143 -18.36 4.92 0.25
CA GLN A 143 -18.19 5.46 -1.09
C GLN A 143 -16.88 4.96 -1.72
N PRO A 144 -16.80 4.76 -3.05
CA PRO A 144 -15.55 4.40 -3.71
C PRO A 144 -14.42 5.41 -3.48
N ILE A 145 -13.20 4.91 -3.37
CA ILE A 145 -11.97 5.73 -3.40
C ILE A 145 -11.33 5.67 -4.81
N PRO A 146 -10.50 6.65 -5.20
CA PRO A 146 -9.73 6.56 -6.43
C PRO A 146 -8.82 5.33 -6.44
N TYR A 147 -8.83 4.62 -7.58
CA TYR A 147 -7.98 3.46 -7.84
C TYR A 147 -7.29 3.64 -9.18
N PHE A 148 -5.99 3.36 -9.22
CA PHE A 148 -5.24 3.27 -10.46
C PHE A 148 -4.61 1.87 -10.57
N ILE A 149 -4.86 1.20 -11.69
CA ILE A 149 -4.31 -0.12 -11.98
C ILE A 149 -3.20 0.00 -13.01
N GLY A 150 -1.96 -0.27 -12.62
CA GLY A 150 -0.82 -0.21 -13.52
C GLY A 150 0.50 -0.58 -12.84
N ASP A 151 1.37 -1.23 -13.60
CA ASP A 151 2.74 -1.55 -13.20
C ASP A 151 3.63 -0.32 -13.43
N ILE A 152 4.11 0.29 -12.34
CA ILE A 152 4.94 1.52 -12.39
C ILE A 152 6.25 1.34 -13.18
N PHE A 153 6.71 0.10 -13.41
CA PHE A 153 7.89 -0.15 -14.24
C PHE A 153 7.60 -0.09 -15.75
N LYS A 154 6.33 0.06 -16.15
CA LYS A 154 5.93 0.18 -17.55
C LYS A 154 6.01 1.64 -18.01
N PRO A 155 6.71 1.96 -19.12
CA PRO A 155 6.83 3.34 -19.61
C PRO A 155 5.49 4.04 -19.88
N GLU A 156 4.47 3.29 -20.30
CA GLU A 156 3.12 3.80 -20.51
C GLU A 156 2.39 4.17 -19.20
N VAL A 157 2.81 3.60 -18.07
CA VAL A 157 2.29 3.92 -16.73
C VAL A 157 3.10 5.04 -16.09
N PHE A 158 4.42 4.98 -16.19
CA PHE A 158 5.33 5.98 -15.63
C PHE A 158 6.62 6.05 -16.44
N ASP A 159 6.95 7.24 -16.92
CA ASP A 159 8.22 7.52 -17.60
C ASP A 159 9.06 8.43 -16.70
N PRO A 160 10.11 7.94 -16.02
CA PRO A 160 10.91 8.75 -15.11
C PRO A 160 11.58 9.95 -15.81
N THR A 161 11.80 9.90 -17.13
CA THR A 161 12.47 10.95 -17.90
C THR A 161 11.55 12.09 -18.31
N LYS A 162 10.23 11.86 -18.33
CA LYS A 162 9.24 12.87 -18.70
C LYS A 162 9.20 14.01 -17.67
N PRO A 163 9.29 15.29 -18.05
CA PRO A 163 9.19 16.38 -17.07
C PRO A 163 7.79 16.39 -16.42
N PRO A 164 7.65 16.91 -15.18
CA PRO A 164 6.34 17.14 -14.58
C PRO A 164 5.47 17.99 -15.50
N SER A 165 4.21 17.60 -15.68
CA SER A 165 3.22 18.42 -16.37
C SER A 165 3.01 19.74 -15.62
N ALA A 166 2.69 20.83 -16.32
CA ALA A 166 2.35 22.10 -15.71
C ALA A 166 1.34 21.91 -14.56
N GLN A 167 1.67 22.42 -13.37
CA GLN A 167 0.85 22.24 -12.18
C GLN A 167 -0.49 22.99 -12.33
N CYS A 168 -1.58 22.25 -12.54
CA CYS A 168 -2.92 22.69 -12.14
C CYS A 168 -3.05 22.57 -10.61
N ASP A 169 -3.80 23.47 -9.97
CA ASP A 169 -4.02 23.50 -8.52
C ASP A 169 -4.62 22.21 -7.97
N SER A 170 -5.36 21.46 -8.78
CA SER A 170 -5.92 20.15 -8.41
C SER A 170 -5.78 19.11 -9.53
N LEU A 171 -5.65 17.86 -9.10
CA LEU A 171 -5.60 16.67 -9.94
C LEU A 171 -6.79 15.77 -9.60
N ASP A 172 -7.57 15.39 -10.62
CA ASP A 172 -8.65 14.41 -10.44
C ASP A 172 -8.08 12.98 -10.44
N LEU A 173 -8.03 12.39 -9.25
CA LEU A 173 -7.48 11.05 -9.06
C LEU A 173 -8.37 9.94 -9.64
N PHE A 174 -9.66 10.20 -9.88
CA PHE A 174 -10.58 9.20 -10.47
C PHE A 174 -10.35 8.98 -11.97
N SER A 175 -9.74 9.95 -12.66
CA SER A 175 -9.62 9.94 -14.12
C SER A 175 -8.18 9.80 -14.62
N LEU A 176 -7.22 9.52 -13.72
CA LEU A 176 -5.81 9.30 -14.05
C LEU A 176 -5.63 8.30 -15.20
N LYS A 177 -4.75 8.65 -16.13
CA LYS A 177 -4.37 7.82 -17.28
C LYS A 177 -2.99 7.20 -17.12
N ASP A 178 -2.12 7.88 -16.40
CA ASP A 178 -0.77 7.47 -16.05
C ASP A 178 -0.39 8.08 -14.69
N LEU A 179 0.76 7.69 -14.17
CA LEU A 179 1.32 8.23 -12.92
C LEU A 179 2.24 9.44 -13.17
N ASN A 180 2.45 9.86 -14.42
CA ASN A 180 3.31 11.01 -14.73
C ASN A 180 2.68 12.32 -14.20
N ALA A 181 1.36 12.41 -14.16
CA ALA A 181 0.64 13.55 -13.59
C ALA A 181 0.89 13.74 -12.07
N LEU A 182 1.32 12.68 -11.37
CA LEU A 182 1.60 12.71 -9.93
C LEU A 182 3.03 13.16 -9.60
N LYS A 183 3.91 13.36 -10.59
CA LYS A 183 5.29 13.80 -10.35
C LYS A 183 5.34 15.07 -9.51
N GLY A 184 6.01 15.00 -8.36
CA GLY A 184 6.13 16.10 -7.41
C GLY A 184 4.83 16.51 -6.72
N ARG A 185 3.80 15.63 -6.67
CA ARG A 185 2.47 15.99 -6.12
C ARG A 185 2.02 15.12 -4.95
N ALA A 186 2.57 13.93 -4.77
CA ALA A 186 2.19 13.08 -3.64
C ALA A 186 2.69 13.71 -2.33
N THR A 187 1.79 14.02 -1.40
CA THR A 187 2.16 14.49 -0.07
C THR A 187 2.63 13.33 0.79
N ILE A 188 1.90 12.21 0.73
CA ILE A 188 2.26 10.99 1.45
C ILE A 188 2.27 9.83 0.46
N ILE A 189 3.29 8.98 0.55
CA ILE A 189 3.31 7.70 -0.13
C ILE A 189 3.49 6.60 0.92
N SER A 190 2.56 5.65 0.99
CA SER A 190 2.73 4.42 1.75
C SER A 190 3.05 3.25 0.83
N ALA A 191 3.90 2.34 1.32
CA ALA A 191 4.17 1.06 0.67
C ALA A 191 4.38 -0.03 1.71
N ASN A 192 3.34 -0.82 1.97
CA ASN A 192 3.35 -1.88 2.98
C ASN A 192 3.38 -3.26 2.34
N PHE A 193 4.36 -4.08 2.74
CA PHE A 193 4.51 -5.46 2.27
C PHE A 193 4.64 -5.59 0.75
N MET A 194 5.19 -4.58 0.08
CA MET A 194 5.37 -4.56 -1.37
C MET A 194 6.84 -4.70 -1.81
N PHE A 195 7.78 -4.00 -1.18
CA PHE A 195 9.18 -3.97 -1.63
C PHE A 195 9.81 -5.38 -1.72
N HIS A 196 9.35 -6.36 -0.91
CA HIS A 196 9.94 -7.72 -0.87
C HIS A 196 9.40 -8.60 -1.99
N LEU A 197 8.63 -8.03 -2.92
CA LEU A 197 8.26 -8.69 -4.15
C LEU A 197 9.33 -8.47 -5.24
N PHE A 198 10.35 -7.64 -4.95
CA PHE A 198 11.35 -7.20 -5.92
C PHE A 198 12.77 -7.58 -5.49
N GLY A 199 13.65 -7.77 -6.47
CA GLY A 199 15.09 -7.84 -6.26
C GLY A 199 15.69 -6.45 -6.00
N GLU A 200 16.95 -6.40 -5.56
CA GLU A 200 17.64 -5.16 -5.14
C GLU A 200 17.55 -4.03 -6.18
N ALA A 201 17.92 -4.28 -7.43
CA ALA A 201 17.85 -3.28 -8.50
C ALA A 201 16.42 -2.77 -8.79
N ASP A 202 15.40 -3.60 -8.57
CA ASP A 202 14.01 -3.20 -8.75
C ASP A 202 13.51 -2.40 -7.53
N GLN A 203 14.00 -2.71 -6.32
CA GLN A 203 13.73 -1.93 -5.10
C GLN A 203 14.34 -0.53 -5.19
N GLU A 204 15.58 -0.41 -5.66
CA GLU A 204 16.25 0.88 -5.88
C GLU A 204 15.49 1.73 -6.89
N ARG A 205 15.13 1.15 -8.05
CA ARG A 205 14.33 1.85 -9.06
C ARG A 205 12.95 2.27 -8.55
N LEU A 206 12.28 1.42 -7.78
CA LEU A 206 10.99 1.76 -7.18
C LEU A 206 11.10 2.95 -6.23
N ALA A 207 12.17 2.99 -5.43
CA ALA A 207 12.42 4.11 -4.54
C ALA A 207 12.73 5.41 -5.29
N GLU A 208 13.51 5.36 -6.37
CA GLU A 208 13.73 6.50 -7.26
C GLU A 208 12.40 7.02 -7.82
N TYR A 209 11.51 6.13 -8.25
CA TYR A 209 10.21 6.50 -8.78
C TYR A 209 9.33 7.15 -7.70
N PHE A 210 9.32 6.61 -6.49
CA PHE A 210 8.59 7.23 -5.38
C PHE A 210 9.13 8.63 -5.05
N ALA A 211 10.45 8.82 -5.09
CA ALA A 211 11.06 10.13 -4.90
C ALA A 211 10.63 11.14 -5.99
N LEU A 212 10.48 10.68 -7.24
CA LEU A 212 9.97 11.52 -8.34
C LEU A 212 8.48 11.88 -8.20
N LEU A 213 7.69 11.02 -7.55
CA LEU A 213 6.26 11.27 -7.27
C LEU A 213 6.06 12.18 -6.04
N LEU A 214 6.97 12.11 -5.06
CA LEU A 214 6.86 12.86 -3.81
C LEU A 214 6.97 14.37 -4.04
N SER A 215 6.07 15.11 -3.40
CA SER A 215 6.12 16.57 -3.33
C SER A 215 7.37 17.06 -2.62
N ASN A 216 7.97 18.12 -3.13
CA ASN A 216 9.13 18.76 -2.51
C ASN A 216 8.78 19.64 -1.29
N GLN A 217 7.51 19.72 -0.90
CA GLN A 217 7.07 20.50 0.24
C GLN A 217 7.49 19.87 1.58
N PRO A 218 7.88 20.68 2.58
CA PRO A 218 8.15 20.18 3.93
C PRO A 218 6.99 19.36 4.49
N GLY A 219 7.30 18.22 5.10
CA GLY A 219 6.32 17.28 5.63
C GLY A 219 5.82 16.23 4.64
N SER A 220 6.23 16.31 3.37
CA SER A 220 5.98 15.22 2.43
C SER A 220 6.80 14.01 2.83
N THR A 221 6.16 12.84 2.94
CA THR A 221 6.78 11.66 3.56
C THR A 221 6.48 10.38 2.79
N ILE A 222 7.46 9.48 2.77
CA ILE A 222 7.28 8.11 2.31
C ILE A 222 7.52 7.17 3.49
N PHE A 223 6.60 6.26 3.75
CA PHE A 223 6.69 5.31 4.87
C PHE A 223 6.05 3.97 4.54
N GLY A 224 6.26 2.98 5.41
CA GLY A 224 5.68 1.65 5.25
C GLY A 224 6.54 0.54 5.83
N GLN A 225 6.09 -0.69 5.63
CA GLN A 225 6.70 -1.87 6.21
C GLN A 225 7.22 -2.82 5.13
N HIS A 226 8.37 -3.44 5.40
CA HIS A 226 8.96 -4.44 4.54
C HIS A 226 9.67 -5.53 5.36
N ARG A 227 9.85 -6.72 4.77
CA ARG A 227 10.55 -7.84 5.40
C ARG A 227 12.07 -7.63 5.42
N GLY A 228 12.61 -7.29 6.59
CA GLY A 228 14.06 -7.36 6.83
C GLY A 228 14.55 -8.79 7.08
N SER A 229 15.86 -8.96 7.07
CA SER A 229 16.58 -10.18 7.49
C SER A 229 17.72 -9.78 8.43
N GLU A 230 18.32 -10.75 9.14
CA GLU A 230 19.50 -10.47 9.97
C GLU A 230 20.67 -9.93 9.12
N ASN A 231 20.93 -10.61 8.00
CA ASN A 231 21.94 -10.21 7.03
C ASN A 231 21.28 -9.78 5.72
N ALA A 232 21.78 -8.70 5.10
CA ALA A 232 21.29 -8.27 3.80
C ALA A 232 21.58 -9.33 2.72
N GLY A 233 20.67 -9.49 1.77
CA GLY A 233 20.87 -10.39 0.64
C GLY A 233 19.60 -11.05 0.14
N ILE A 234 19.77 -11.87 -0.91
CA ILE A 234 18.69 -12.63 -1.52
C ILE A 234 18.21 -13.70 -0.55
N GLN A 235 16.98 -13.52 -0.07
CA GLN A 235 16.24 -14.52 0.67
C GLN A 235 15.56 -15.46 -0.31
N LYS A 236 15.52 -16.74 0.04
CA LYS A 236 14.78 -17.78 -0.69
C LYS A 236 13.78 -18.39 0.26
N LEU A 237 12.59 -18.73 -0.23
CA LEU A 237 11.71 -19.60 0.54
C LEU A 237 12.21 -21.03 0.42
N PRO A 238 12.51 -21.73 1.53
CA PRO A 238 13.00 -23.11 1.49
C PRO A 238 12.07 -24.05 0.71
N TYR A 239 10.78 -23.71 0.68
CA TYR A 239 9.70 -24.50 0.09
C TYR A 239 9.21 -23.94 -1.26
N ALA A 240 9.80 -22.84 -1.76
CA ALA A 240 9.50 -22.25 -3.06
C ALA A 240 10.79 -21.74 -3.71
N ALA A 241 11.54 -22.64 -4.34
CA ALA A 241 12.90 -22.38 -4.83
C ALA A 241 13.01 -21.21 -5.84
N GLU A 242 11.93 -20.91 -6.57
CA GLU A 242 11.88 -19.77 -7.51
C GLU A 242 11.50 -18.45 -6.83
N ALA A 243 10.89 -18.51 -5.64
CA ALA A 243 10.54 -17.33 -4.86
C ALA A 243 11.77 -16.81 -4.14
N HIS A 244 12.25 -15.66 -4.60
CA HIS A 244 13.35 -14.96 -3.99
C HIS A 244 13.06 -13.47 -3.92
N TRP A 245 13.55 -12.83 -2.87
CA TRP A 245 13.51 -11.38 -2.71
C TRP A 245 14.78 -10.90 -2.06
N TYR A 246 15.08 -9.63 -2.22
CA TYR A 246 16.15 -9.02 -1.46
C TYR A 246 15.61 -8.49 -0.13
N SER A 247 16.25 -8.88 0.98
CA SER A 247 16.00 -8.27 2.29
C SER A 247 17.22 -7.48 2.72
N HIS A 248 17.00 -6.33 3.34
CA HIS A 248 18.03 -5.54 4.01
C HIS A 248 18.25 -6.03 5.45
N SER A 249 19.46 -5.83 6.01
CA SER A 249 19.77 -6.20 7.39
C SER A 249 18.98 -5.37 8.42
N VAL A 250 18.78 -5.91 9.63
CA VAL A 250 18.07 -5.23 10.74
C VAL A 250 18.76 -3.93 11.18
N GLU A 251 20.08 -3.81 10.95
CA GLU A 251 20.85 -2.60 11.22
C GLU A 251 20.47 -1.43 10.30
N VAL A 252 19.84 -1.72 9.15
CA VAL A 252 19.13 -0.73 8.33
C VAL A 252 17.72 -0.55 8.88
N ARG A 253 17.63 -0.12 10.15
CA ARG A 253 16.38 0.00 10.94
C ARG A 253 15.33 0.97 10.38
N SER A 254 15.60 1.54 9.21
CA SER A 254 14.82 2.57 8.57
C SER A 254 15.10 2.62 7.05
N VAL A 255 15.08 1.48 6.35
CA VAL A 255 15.38 1.38 4.90
C VAL A 255 14.68 2.48 4.08
N LEU A 256 13.40 2.77 4.32
CA LEU A 256 12.73 3.90 3.64
C LEU A 256 13.35 5.25 4.06
N HIS A 257 13.59 5.48 5.36
CA HIS A 257 14.23 6.72 5.82
C HIS A 257 15.66 6.90 5.27
N PHE A 258 16.45 5.85 5.10
CA PHE A 258 17.82 5.90 4.55
C PHE A 258 17.84 6.06 3.03
N ILE A 259 16.98 5.32 2.32
CA ILE A 259 16.82 5.48 0.88
C ILE A 259 16.33 6.91 0.58
N PHE A 260 15.29 7.38 1.26
CA PHE A 260 14.75 8.72 1.01
C PHE A 260 15.60 9.87 1.56
N SER A 261 16.38 9.70 2.64
CA SER A 261 17.36 10.71 3.03
C SER A 261 18.45 10.90 1.98
N THR A 262 18.90 9.80 1.37
CA THR A 262 19.97 9.82 0.35
C THR A 262 19.48 10.38 -1.00
N PHE A 263 18.22 10.11 -1.36
CA PHE A 263 17.62 10.65 -2.60
C PHE A 263 17.13 12.09 -2.46
N ALA A 264 16.61 12.50 -1.29
CA ALA A 264 16.18 13.88 -1.03
C ALA A 264 17.36 14.88 -1.01
N GLU A 265 18.58 14.44 -0.69
CA GLU A 265 19.78 15.26 -0.83
C GLU A 265 20.22 15.41 -2.29
N LYS A 266 20.05 14.37 -3.12
CA LYS A 266 20.42 14.40 -4.54
C LYS A 266 19.47 15.20 -5.44
N THR A 267 18.19 15.30 -5.08
CA THR A 267 17.18 16.07 -5.85
C THR A 267 17.07 17.54 -5.42
N ARG A 268 17.84 17.97 -4.41
CA ARG A 268 17.94 19.37 -3.96
C ARG A 268 19.03 20.19 -4.66
N CYS A 269 19.68 19.65 -5.69
CA CYS A 269 20.63 20.38 -6.54
C CYS A 269 19.97 20.83 -7.85
#